data_AF-A0A3D3YXH5-F1
#
_entry.id   AF-A0A3D3YXH5-F1
#
_cell.length_a   1.000
_cell.length_b   1.000
_cell.length_c   1.000
_cell.angle_alpha   90.00
_cell.angle_beta   90.00
_cell.angle_gamma   90.00
#
_symmetry.space_group_name_H-M   'P 1'
#
loop_
_entity.id
_entity.type
_entity.pdbx_description
1 polymer ?
#
loop_
_entity_poly.entity_id
_entity_poly.type
_entity_poly.pdbx_seq_one_letter_code
_entity_poly.pdbx_strand_id
1 'polypeptide(L)'
;AFVLAAEGRIEPNATQVVAAGEVPVEIDVTAGFVWMQQLPPGFGAEVLAEDAAAAVGLDAGALATRALPTVVSTGVGHLMAQARDDDAVA
;
A
#
# COMPACT_ATOMS: atom_id res chain seq x y z
N ALA A 1 -12.94 -11.47 4.23
CA ALA A 1 -14.27 -11.08 3.74
C ALA A 1 -14.63 -11.81 2.46
N PHE A 2 -13.86 -11.69 1.37
CA PHE A 2 -14.11 -12.35 0.08
C PHE A 2 -14.54 -13.82 0.17
N VAL A 3 -13.72 -14.67 0.80
CA VAL A 3 -14.01 -16.12 0.94
C VAL A 3 -15.35 -16.37 1.62
N LEU A 4 -15.67 -15.61 2.68
CA LEU A 4 -16.93 -15.76 3.40
C LEU A 4 -18.13 -15.37 2.53
N ALA A 5 -18.01 -14.32 1.70
CA ALA A 5 -19.05 -13.93 0.76
C ALA A 5 -19.19 -14.96 -0.38
N ALA A 6 -18.07 -15.49 -0.89
CA ALA A 6 -18.05 -16.54 -1.91
C ALA A 6 -18.68 -17.85 -1.41
N GLU A 7 -18.58 -18.15 -0.11
CA GLU A 7 -19.25 -19.27 0.55
C GLU A 7 -20.71 -18.97 0.93
N GLY A 8 -21.24 -17.78 0.63
CA GLY A 8 -22.60 -17.38 0.99
C GLY A 8 -22.84 -17.18 2.49
N ARG A 9 -21.79 -16.89 3.26
CA ARG A 9 -21.85 -16.75 4.73
C ARG A 9 -22.03 -15.32 5.21
N ILE A 10 -21.75 -14.34 4.36
CA ILE A 10 -21.96 -12.91 4.62
C ILE A 10 -22.47 -12.24 3.35
N GLU A 11 -23.13 -11.10 3.53
CA GLU A 11 -23.59 -10.25 2.42
C GLU A 11 -22.41 -9.53 1.72
N PRO A 12 -22.60 -9.08 0.46
CA PRO A 12 -21.58 -8.36 -0.32
C PRO A 12 -21.10 -7.04 0.30
N ASN A 13 -21.92 -6.41 1.14
CA ASN A 13 -21.55 -5.23 1.92
C ASN A 13 -21.38 -5.65 3.37
N ALA A 14 -20.16 -5.57 3.90
CA ALA A 14 -19.85 -6.03 5.25
C ALA A 14 -18.92 -5.06 5.98
N THR A 15 -18.99 -5.06 7.31
CA THR A 15 -18.05 -4.31 8.16
C THR A 15 -17.11 -5.29 8.85
N GLN A 16 -15.81 -5.10 8.67
CA GLN A 16 -14.79 -5.83 9.44
C GLN A 16 -14.48 -5.05 10.72
N VAL A 17 -14.73 -5.66 11.87
CA VAL A 17 -14.37 -5.08 13.18
C VAL A 17 -13.02 -5.64 13.61
N VAL A 18 -12.01 -4.77 13.71
CA VAL A 18 -10.63 -5.12 14.04
C VAL A 18 -10.05 -4.13 15.06
N ALA A 19 -8.83 -4.38 15.54
CA ALA A 19 -8.15 -3.45 16.46
C ALA A 19 -7.92 -2.05 15.86
N ALA A 20 -7.85 -1.94 14.53
CA ALA A 20 -7.76 -0.67 13.81
C ALA A 20 -9.11 0.06 13.64
N GLY A 21 -10.20 -0.49 14.18
CA GLY A 21 -11.55 0.06 14.10
C GLY A 21 -12.46 -0.75 13.18
N GLU A 22 -13.51 -0.08 12.70
CA GLU A 22 -14.49 -0.64 11.78
C GLU A 22 -14.13 -0.30 10.34
N VAL A 23 -13.95 -1.33 9.51
CA VAL A 23 -13.58 -1.17 8.09
C VAL A 23 -14.72 -1.68 7.21
N PRO A 24 -15.50 -0.78 6.57
CA PRO A 24 -16.47 -1.20 5.58
C PRO A 24 -15.76 -1.77 4.35
N VAL A 25 -16.26 -2.89 3.84
CA VAL A 25 -15.77 -3.55 2.64
C VAL A 25 -16.93 -3.86 1.70
N GLU A 26 -16.68 -3.65 0.41
CA GLU A 26 -17.60 -3.99 -0.67
C GLU A 26 -17.00 -5.16 -1.46
N ILE A 27 -17.79 -6.20 -1.71
CA ILE A 27 -17.31 -7.47 -2.23
C ILE A 27 -18.05 -7.79 -3.53
N ASP A 28 -17.29 -7.94 -4.62
CA ASP A 28 -17.80 -8.48 -5.87
C ASP A 28 -17.17 -9.85 -6.11
N VAL A 29 -17.90 -10.90 -5.73
CA VAL A 29 -17.46 -12.30 -5.92
C VAL A 29 -17.37 -12.65 -7.40
N THR A 30 -18.25 -12.11 -8.24
CA THR A 30 -18.29 -12.42 -9.67
C THR A 30 -17.09 -11.82 -10.38
N ALA A 31 -16.76 -10.56 -10.08
CA ALA A 31 -15.59 -9.88 -10.62
C ALA A 31 -14.27 -10.30 -9.93
N GLY A 32 -14.34 -10.93 -8.76
CA GLY A 32 -13.16 -11.38 -8.03
C GLY A 32 -12.45 -10.29 -7.23
N PHE A 33 -13.18 -9.24 -6.84
CA PHE A 33 -12.60 -8.06 -6.16
C PHE A 33 -13.23 -7.78 -4.79
N VAL A 34 -12.44 -7.15 -3.93
CA VAL A 34 -12.91 -6.51 -2.70
C VAL A 34 -12.39 -5.08 -2.68
N TRP A 35 -13.28 -4.15 -2.39
CA TRP A 35 -12.96 -2.74 -2.19
C TRP A 35 -12.99 -2.41 -0.70
N MET A 36 -12.05 -1.56 -0.27
CA MET A 36 -12.02 -0.97 1.06
C MET A 36 -11.52 0.47 0.97
N GLN A 37 -12.01 1.32 1.86
CA GLN A 37 -11.50 2.68 2.01
C GLN A 37 -10.40 2.71 3.08
N GLN A 38 -9.22 3.21 2.71
CA GLN A 38 -8.16 3.49 3.66
C GLN A 38 -8.27 4.92 4.22
N LEU A 39 -7.44 5.26 5.20
CA LEU A 39 -7.38 6.63 5.72
C LEU A 39 -6.82 7.59 4.64
N PRO A 40 -7.14 8.89 4.73
CA PRO A 40 -6.53 9.90 3.88
C PRO A 40 -4.99 9.82 3.92
N PRO A 41 -4.31 10.08 2.79
CA PRO A 41 -2.87 10.00 2.74
C PRO A 41 -2.22 11.07 3.62
N GLY A 42 -1.24 10.65 4.42
CA GLY A 42 -0.31 11.51 5.14
C GLY A 42 1.10 11.39 4.54
N PHE A 43 1.78 12.53 4.41
CA PHE A 43 3.16 12.62 3.93
C PHE A 43 4.07 13.01 5.10
N GLY A 44 5.12 12.22 5.30
CA GLY A 44 6.06 12.35 6.40
C GLY A 44 7.42 12.88 5.95
N ALA A 45 8.47 12.40 6.62
CA ALA A 45 9.84 12.82 6.34
C ALA A 45 10.31 12.36 4.96
N GLU A 46 11.08 13.22 4.31
CA GLU A 46 11.92 12.88 3.16
C GLU A 46 13.22 12.22 3.66
N VAL A 47 13.74 11.29 2.86
CA VAL A 47 14.98 10.57 3.11
C VAL A 47 15.89 10.75 1.90
N LEU A 48 17.19 10.83 2.13
CA LEU A 48 18.16 10.92 1.04
C LEU A 48 18.13 9.65 0.18
N ALA A 49 18.33 9.81 -1.13
CA ALA A 49 18.23 8.71 -2.08
C ALA A 49 19.31 7.64 -1.83
N GLU A 50 20.52 8.06 -1.42
CA GLU A 50 21.61 7.18 -1.05
C GLU A 50 21.29 6.30 0.16
N ASP A 51 20.65 6.86 1.19
CA ASP A 51 20.28 6.12 2.40
C ASP A 51 19.16 5.12 2.10
N ALA A 52 18.16 5.55 1.32
CA ALA A 52 17.05 4.71 0.91
C ALA A 52 17.50 3.54 0.01
N ALA A 53 18.37 3.81 -0.97
CA ALA A 53 18.91 2.79 -1.86
C ALA A 53 19.79 1.79 -1.09
N ALA A 54 20.68 2.28 -0.23
CA ALA A 54 21.55 1.43 0.58
C ALA A 54 20.77 0.47 1.48
N ALA A 55 19.62 0.90 2.02
CA ALA A 55 18.77 0.07 2.88
C ALA A 55 18.19 -1.18 2.18
N VAL A 56 18.10 -1.17 0.85
CA VAL A 56 17.61 -2.29 0.04
C VAL A 56 18.69 -2.92 -0.85
N GLY A 57 19.97 -2.55 -0.63
CA GLY A 57 21.10 -3.09 -1.39
C GLY A 57 21.24 -2.53 -2.81
N LEU A 58 20.66 -1.35 -3.08
CA LEU A 58 20.74 -0.67 -4.36
C LEU A 58 21.75 0.49 -4.32
N ASP A 59 22.20 0.91 -5.49
CA ASP A 59 22.91 2.18 -5.67
C ASP A 59 21.92 3.34 -5.81
N ALA A 60 22.32 4.55 -5.39
CA ALA A 60 21.45 5.74 -5.49
C ALA A 60 21.00 6.04 -6.92
N GLY A 61 21.83 5.71 -7.93
CA GLY A 61 21.49 5.84 -9.35
C GLY A 61 20.42 4.88 -9.84
N ALA A 62 20.00 3.91 -9.03
CA ALA A 62 18.87 3.02 -9.30
C ALA A 62 17.52 3.67 -8.93
N LEU A 63 17.52 4.79 -8.20
CA LEU A 63 16.31 5.56 -7.88
C LEU A 63 16.09 6.71 -8.87
N ALA A 64 14.83 7.07 -9.08
CA ALA A 64 14.46 8.23 -9.89
C ALA A 64 14.80 9.53 -9.16
N THR A 65 15.35 10.52 -9.89
CA THR A 65 15.80 11.80 -9.31
C THR A 65 14.69 12.85 -9.22
N ARG A 66 13.46 12.53 -9.62
CA ARG A 66 12.36 13.50 -9.70
C ARG A 66 11.86 13.94 -8.32
N ALA A 67 11.96 13.07 -7.32
CA ALA A 67 11.54 13.34 -5.95
C ALA A 67 12.39 12.53 -4.97
N LEU A 68 12.60 13.07 -3.78
CA LEU A 68 13.24 12.31 -2.71
C LEU A 68 12.30 11.19 -2.22
N PRO A 69 12.86 10.03 -1.82
CA PRO A 69 12.11 9.04 -1.07
C PRO A 69 11.36 9.67 0.11
N THR A 70 10.08 9.37 0.25
CA THR A 70 9.20 10.03 1.24
C THR A 70 8.37 9.01 1.98
N VAL A 71 8.21 9.17 3.29
CA VAL A 71 7.27 8.36 4.06
C VAL A 71 5.84 8.72 3.69
N VAL A 72 5.06 7.75 3.22
CA VAL A 72 3.64 7.91 2.89
C VAL A 72 2.81 6.91 3.72
N SER A 73 1.67 7.34 4.23
CA SER A 73 0.79 6.50 5.04
C SER A 73 -0.69 6.72 4.70
N THR A 74 -1.42 5.63 4.55
CA THR A 74 -2.90 5.60 4.57
C THR A 74 -3.41 4.79 5.78
N GLY A 75 -2.58 4.69 6.82
CA GLY A 75 -2.81 3.94 8.06
C GLY A 75 -1.52 3.32 8.62
N VAL A 76 -0.66 2.81 7.73
CA VAL A 76 0.67 2.29 8.05
C VAL A 76 1.70 3.00 7.18
N GLY A 77 2.74 3.57 7.79
CA GLY A 77 3.77 4.32 7.10
C GLY A 77 4.73 3.42 6.34
N HIS A 78 4.96 3.75 5.06
CA HIS A 78 5.94 3.09 4.19
C HIS A 78 6.84 4.15 3.57
N LEU A 79 8.13 3.84 3.39
CA LEU A 79 9.02 4.69 2.61
C LEU A 79 8.76 4.44 1.13
N MET A 80 8.30 5.46 0.41
CA MET A 80 8.11 5.40 -1.03
C MET A 80 9.39 5.87 -1.72
N ALA A 81 10.11 4.94 -2.36
CA ALA A 81 11.26 5.23 -3.21
C ALA A 81 10.94 4.80 -4.65
N GLN A 82 11.01 5.74 -5.59
CA GLN A 82 10.73 5.44 -6.99
C GLN A 82 11.97 4.86 -7.64
N ALA A 83 11.84 3.67 -8.21
CA ALA A 83 12.88 3.10 -9.07
C ALA A 83 13.06 3.96 -10.33
N ARG A 84 14.28 3.97 -10.88
CA ARG A 84 14.58 4.66 -12.14
C ARG A 84 13.90 3.98 -13.33
N ASP A 85 13.91 2.65 -13.33
CA ASP A 85 13.41 1.77 -14.38
C ASP A 85 13.08 0.38 -13.79
N ASP A 86 12.50 -0.51 -14.59
CA ASP A 86 12.14 -1.87 -14.17
C ASP A 86 13.38 -2.72 -13.82
N ASP A 87 14.53 -2.46 -14.48
CA ASP A 87 15.80 -3.16 -14.22
C ASP A 87 16.34 -2.88 -12.82
N ALA A 88 16.01 -1.72 -12.23
CA ALA A 88 16.42 -1.35 -10.88
C ALA A 88 15.74 -2.17 -9.76
N VAL A 89 14.65 -2.89 -10.07
CA VAL A 89 13.86 -3.67 -9.10
C VAL A 89 13.70 -5.16 -9.46
N ALA A 90 14.36 -5.59 -10.54
CA ALA A 90 14.40 -6.99 -10.99
C ALA A 90 15.39 -7.83 -10.16
#